data_AF-A0A0R0K7V1-F1
#
_entry.id   AF-A0A0R0K7V1-F1
#
_cell.length_a   1.000
_cell.length_b   1.000
_cell.length_c   1.000
_cell.angle_alpha   90.00
_cell.angle_beta   90.00
_cell.angle_gamma   90.00
#
_symmetry.space_group_name_H-M   'P 1'
#
loop_
_entity.id
_entity.type
_entity.pdbx_description
1 polymer ?
#
loop_
_entity_poly.entity_id
_entity_poly.type
_entity_poly.pdbx_seq_one_letter_code
_entity_poly.pdbx_strand_id
1 'polypeptide(L)'
;MGRVATKLNIDFVISTRDNFYDDGLTGIDDPAFEISFSKIYTAKSLQKQWYSVLGNHDYRGDVEAQLNPILQKIDPRWICQRSFIVDTEIAEFFFIDSTPFVDKYFLKPKDHKYDSRGVLPREKYLSKLLKDLEIALKDSTAKWKIVVGHHPVRSIGHHGDTKELIR
;
A
#
# COMPACT_ATOMS: atom_id res chain seq x y z
N MET A 1 3.55 2.30 -18.98
CA MET A 1 2.31 2.66 -18.26
C MET A 1 1.45 3.68 -19.01
N GLY A 2 1.94 4.89 -19.33
CA GLY A 2 1.12 5.94 -19.98
C GLY A 2 0.40 5.53 -21.28
N ARG A 3 1.06 4.77 -22.18
CA ARG A 3 0.44 4.24 -23.40
C ARG A 3 -0.77 3.32 -23.12
N VAL A 4 -0.64 2.45 -22.10
CA VAL A 4 -1.72 1.53 -21.69
C VAL A 4 -2.87 2.31 -21.05
N ALA A 5 -2.54 3.26 -20.18
CA ALA A 5 -3.52 4.14 -19.54
C ALA A 5 -4.34 4.95 -20.58
N THR A 6 -3.71 5.43 -21.64
CA THR A 6 -4.41 6.08 -22.76
C THR A 6 -5.30 5.09 -23.51
N LYS A 7 -4.78 3.90 -23.84
CA LYS A 7 -5.52 2.88 -24.60
C LYS A 7 -6.78 2.39 -23.86
N LEU A 8 -6.69 2.22 -22.55
CA LEU A 8 -7.79 1.70 -21.72
C LEU A 8 -8.67 2.80 -21.11
N ASN A 9 -8.28 4.07 -21.24
CA ASN A 9 -8.94 5.22 -20.60
C ASN A 9 -9.22 4.99 -19.10
N ILE A 10 -8.16 4.77 -18.32
CA ILE A 10 -8.29 4.42 -16.90
C ILE A 10 -8.87 5.56 -16.04
N ASP A 11 -9.55 5.19 -14.96
CA ASP A 11 -10.11 6.12 -13.97
C ASP A 11 -9.12 6.44 -12.85
N PHE A 12 -8.34 5.46 -12.40
CA PHE A 12 -7.33 5.58 -11.34
C PHE A 12 -6.25 4.51 -11.48
N VAL A 13 -5.23 4.60 -10.62
CA VAL A 13 -4.14 3.63 -10.50
C VAL A 13 -4.17 3.03 -9.11
N ILE A 14 -3.94 1.72 -9.00
CA ILE A 14 -3.70 1.02 -7.73
C ILE A 14 -2.21 0.65 -7.67
N SER A 15 -1.52 1.06 -6.60
CA SER A 15 -0.15 0.62 -6.29
C SER A 15 -0.18 -0.46 -5.21
N THR A 16 0.33 -1.66 -5.52
CA THR A 16 0.47 -2.79 -4.59
C THR A 16 1.76 -2.72 -3.76
N ARG A 17 2.19 -1.49 -3.46
CA ARG A 17 3.23 -1.14 -2.48
C ARG A 17 4.68 -1.38 -2.92
N ASP A 18 5.61 -1.20 -1.97
CA ASP A 18 7.04 -0.96 -2.20
C ASP A 18 7.22 0.26 -3.11
N ASN A 19 6.65 1.38 -2.64
CA ASN A 19 6.57 2.60 -3.42
C ASN A 19 7.94 3.25 -3.59
N PHE A 20 8.80 3.15 -2.57
CA PHE A 20 10.14 3.73 -2.57
C PHE A 20 11.19 2.69 -2.13
N TYR A 21 12.00 2.24 -3.08
CA TYR A 21 13.14 1.34 -2.86
C TYR A 21 14.42 2.14 -2.55
N ASP A 22 15.38 1.59 -1.79
CA ASP A 22 15.30 0.31 -1.05
C ASP A 22 14.78 0.46 0.38
N ASP A 23 14.81 1.68 0.94
CA ASP A 23 14.49 1.93 2.35
C ASP A 23 13.48 3.08 2.54
N GLY A 24 12.41 3.09 1.76
CA GLY A 24 11.31 4.05 1.92
C GLY A 24 11.73 5.50 1.70
N LEU A 25 10.93 6.44 2.21
CA LEU A 25 11.31 7.85 2.34
C LEU A 25 11.98 8.08 3.69
N THR A 26 12.92 9.00 3.79
CA THR A 26 13.59 9.37 5.04
C THR A 26 12.83 10.43 5.86
N GLY A 27 11.83 11.06 5.26
CA GLY A 27 11.01 12.11 5.87
C GLY A 27 10.07 12.77 4.86
N ILE A 28 9.30 13.78 5.30
CA ILE A 28 8.31 14.47 4.45
C ILE A 28 8.92 15.32 3.33
N ASP A 29 10.19 15.70 3.47
CA ASP A 29 10.94 16.52 2.51
C ASP A 29 11.90 15.66 1.67
N ASP A 30 11.77 14.33 1.69
CA ASP A 30 12.65 13.44 0.94
C ASP A 30 12.45 13.62 -0.58
N PRO A 31 13.49 14.02 -1.33
CA PRO A 31 13.39 14.25 -2.77
C PRO A 31 13.03 12.98 -3.56
N ALA A 32 13.20 11.79 -2.99
CA ALA A 32 12.81 10.52 -3.60
C ALA A 32 11.32 10.47 -3.93
N PHE A 33 10.46 11.19 -3.20
CA PHE A 33 9.04 11.31 -3.54
C PHE A 33 8.87 11.89 -4.95
N GLU A 34 9.47 13.05 -5.22
CA GLU A 34 9.38 13.66 -6.54
C GLU A 34 10.14 12.86 -7.60
N ILE A 35 11.35 12.39 -7.29
CA ILE A 35 12.24 11.73 -8.25
C ILE A 35 11.72 10.35 -8.66
N SER A 36 10.97 9.66 -7.81
CA SER A 36 10.48 8.29 -8.09
C SER A 36 8.99 8.24 -8.44
N PHE A 37 8.21 9.26 -8.09
CA PHE A 37 6.78 9.30 -8.35
C PHE A 37 6.36 10.49 -9.23
N SER A 38 6.45 11.72 -8.70
CA SER A 38 5.86 12.90 -9.35
C SER A 38 6.49 13.23 -10.71
N LYS A 39 7.81 13.12 -10.82
CA LYS A 39 8.56 13.42 -12.04
C LYS A 39 8.71 12.21 -12.98
N ILE A 40 8.26 11.02 -12.57
CA ILE A 40 8.32 9.79 -13.38
C ILE A 40 7.02 9.58 -14.15
N TYR A 41 5.87 9.64 -13.47
CA TYR A 41 4.57 9.30 -14.05
C TYR A 41 3.86 10.50 -14.67
N THR A 42 4.56 11.22 -15.56
CA THR A 42 4.14 12.54 -16.11
C THR A 42 3.22 12.48 -17.32
N ALA A 43 2.92 11.28 -17.84
CA ALA A 43 1.98 11.14 -18.97
C ALA A 43 0.59 11.68 -18.60
N LYS A 44 -0.07 12.39 -19.53
CA LYS A 44 -1.42 12.96 -19.31
C LYS A 44 -2.43 11.92 -18.84
N SER A 45 -2.37 10.71 -19.38
CA SER A 45 -3.23 9.58 -19.00
C SER A 45 -3.00 9.03 -17.59
N LEU A 46 -1.92 9.44 -16.92
CA LEU A 46 -1.58 9.07 -15.54
C LEU A 46 -1.84 10.19 -14.53
N GLN A 47 -2.38 11.33 -14.99
CA GLN A 47 -2.85 12.42 -14.14
C GLN A 47 -4.22 12.08 -13.55
N LYS A 48 -4.25 10.95 -12.85
CA LYS A 48 -5.41 10.32 -12.18
C LYS A 48 -5.06 10.12 -10.71
N GLN A 49 -6.01 9.72 -9.88
CA GLN A 49 -5.72 9.35 -8.49
C GLN A 49 -4.92 8.03 -8.45
N TRP A 50 -3.98 7.96 -7.51
CA TRP A 50 -3.17 6.78 -7.23
C TRP A 50 -3.47 6.32 -5.81
N TYR A 51 -4.14 5.18 -5.69
CA TYR A 51 -4.42 4.53 -4.43
C TYR A 51 -3.29 3.57 -4.10
N SER A 52 -2.49 3.95 -3.11
CA SER A 52 -1.27 3.28 -2.70
C SER A 52 -1.41 2.76 -1.28
N VAL A 53 -0.67 1.69 -1.00
CA VAL A 53 -0.49 1.16 0.34
C VAL A 53 1.01 0.90 0.60
N LEU A 54 1.44 0.54 1.81
CA LEU A 54 2.86 0.45 2.23
C LEU A 54 3.51 -0.94 2.17
N GLY A 55 4.60 -1.14 1.45
CA GLY A 55 5.26 -2.43 1.28
C GLY A 55 6.29 -2.69 2.38
N ASN A 56 7.06 -3.77 2.27
CA ASN A 56 8.11 -3.98 3.27
C ASN A 56 9.28 -3.02 3.11
N HIS A 57 9.58 -2.54 1.90
CA HIS A 57 10.63 -1.53 1.68
C HIS A 57 10.19 -0.16 2.20
N ASP A 58 8.91 0.18 2.06
CA ASP A 58 8.36 1.42 2.62
C ASP A 58 8.49 1.48 4.15
N TYR A 59 8.34 0.33 4.81
CA TYR A 59 8.54 0.20 6.24
C TYR A 59 10.00 0.31 6.70
N ARG A 60 10.98 0.26 5.80
CA ARG A 60 12.40 0.44 6.19
C ARG A 60 12.78 1.92 6.34
N GLY A 61 11.97 2.81 5.79
CA GLY A 61 12.07 4.27 5.97
C GLY A 61 11.10 4.82 7.01
N ASP A 62 10.72 6.08 6.83
CA ASP A 62 9.70 6.79 7.57
C ASP A 62 8.32 6.51 6.98
N VAL A 63 7.58 5.61 7.63
CA VAL A 63 6.22 5.27 7.21
C VAL A 63 5.28 6.47 7.37
N GLU A 64 5.44 7.23 8.45
CA GLU A 64 4.59 8.37 8.74
C GLU A 64 4.76 9.49 7.69
N ALA A 65 5.95 9.62 7.09
CA ALA A 65 6.17 10.51 5.97
C ALA A 65 5.29 10.14 4.75
N GLN A 66 5.25 8.85 4.37
CA GLN A 66 4.44 8.38 3.24
C GLN A 66 2.93 8.55 3.45
N LEU A 67 2.49 8.46 4.71
CA LEU A 67 1.10 8.63 5.13
C LEU A 67 0.71 10.10 5.34
N ASN A 68 1.69 11.01 5.36
CA ASN A 68 1.46 12.39 5.70
C ASN A 68 0.68 13.12 4.59
N PRO A 69 -0.41 13.85 4.91
CA PRO A 69 -1.16 14.65 3.94
C PRO A 69 -0.33 15.70 3.19
N ILE A 70 0.88 16.05 3.66
CA ILE A 70 1.79 16.96 2.95
C ILE A 70 2.19 16.41 1.57
N LEU A 71 2.36 15.09 1.42
CA LEU A 71 2.68 14.50 0.11
C LEU A 71 1.54 14.69 -0.90
N GLN A 72 0.28 14.66 -0.44
CA GLN A 72 -0.89 15.02 -1.27
C GLN A 72 -0.90 16.49 -1.68
N LYS A 73 -0.30 17.38 -0.88
CA LYS A 73 -0.16 18.79 -1.26
C LYS A 73 0.92 19.00 -2.30
N ILE A 74 1.98 18.18 -2.28
CA ILE A 74 3.06 18.20 -3.29
C ILE A 74 2.54 17.60 -4.61
N ASP A 75 1.86 16.45 -4.55
CA ASP A 75 1.25 15.80 -5.70
C ASP A 75 -0.15 15.26 -5.35
N PRO A 76 -1.24 15.93 -5.78
CA PRO A 76 -2.62 15.56 -5.44
C PRO A 76 -3.04 14.16 -5.89
N ARG A 77 -2.25 13.51 -6.74
CA ARG A 77 -2.51 12.13 -7.18
C ARG A 77 -2.24 11.12 -6.08
N TRP A 78 -1.36 11.43 -5.12
CA TRP A 78 -0.83 10.47 -4.14
C TRP A 78 -1.82 10.18 -3.01
N ILE A 79 -2.53 9.06 -3.01
CA ILE A 79 -3.38 8.66 -1.88
C ILE A 79 -2.76 7.41 -1.24
N CYS A 80 -2.07 7.59 -0.12
CA CYS A 80 -1.47 6.48 0.62
C CYS A 80 -2.00 6.43 2.06
N GLN A 81 -2.55 5.29 2.45
CA GLN A 81 -2.92 5.00 3.84
C GLN A 81 -2.49 3.57 4.19
N ARG A 82 -2.56 3.18 5.48
CA ARG A 82 -2.24 1.79 5.88
C ARG A 82 -3.29 0.81 5.34
N SER A 83 -4.57 1.14 5.58
CA SER A 83 -5.73 0.37 5.14
C SER A 83 -6.90 1.33 4.91
N PHE A 84 -7.66 1.15 3.83
CA PHE A 84 -8.79 2.00 3.45
C PHE A 84 -9.66 1.30 2.39
N ILE A 85 -10.83 1.86 2.09
CA ILE A 85 -11.76 1.30 1.11
C ILE A 85 -11.95 2.33 0.00
N VAL A 86 -11.96 1.87 -1.25
CA VAL A 86 -12.38 2.65 -2.41
C VAL A 86 -13.63 1.99 -2.99
N ASP A 87 -14.75 2.71 -2.91
CA ASP A 87 -16.02 2.33 -3.51
C ASP A 87 -16.14 2.97 -4.90
N THR A 88 -16.43 2.17 -5.91
CA THR A 88 -16.62 2.59 -7.30
C THR A 88 -18.01 2.21 -7.82
N GLU A 89 -19.01 2.06 -6.95
CA GLU A 89 -20.40 1.62 -7.18
C GLU A 89 -20.54 0.15 -7.62
N ILE A 90 -19.77 -0.28 -8.62
CA ILE A 90 -19.77 -1.66 -9.14
C ILE A 90 -18.77 -2.57 -8.41
N ALA A 91 -17.74 -1.98 -7.81
CA ALA A 91 -16.65 -2.69 -7.16
C ALA A 91 -16.21 -1.93 -5.91
N GLU A 92 -15.84 -2.68 -4.89
CA GLU A 92 -15.16 -2.16 -3.70
C GLU A 92 -13.77 -2.77 -3.59
N PHE A 93 -12.79 -1.90 -3.36
CA PHE A 93 -11.40 -2.27 -3.15
C PHE A 93 -11.04 -2.08 -1.68
N PHE A 94 -10.63 -3.15 -1.02
CA PHE A 94 -10.25 -3.19 0.39
C PHE A 94 -8.73 -3.23 0.49
N PHE A 95 -8.14 -2.07 0.67
CA PHE A 95 -6.70 -1.93 0.83
C PHE A 95 -6.30 -2.30 2.26
N ILE A 96 -5.32 -3.20 2.41
CA ILE A 96 -4.93 -3.74 3.71
C ILE A 96 -3.42 -3.63 3.98
N ASP A 97 -3.11 -3.48 5.26
CA ASP A 97 -1.74 -3.49 5.74
C ASP A 97 -1.17 -4.88 5.98
N SER A 98 -0.69 -5.48 4.89
CA SER A 98 -0.10 -6.82 4.90
C SER A 98 1.27 -6.90 5.59
N THR A 99 2.03 -5.81 5.71
CA THR A 99 3.42 -5.87 6.24
C THR A 99 3.48 -6.29 7.71
N PRO A 100 2.62 -5.77 8.60
CA PRO A 100 2.56 -6.22 9.99
C PRO A 100 2.23 -7.71 10.17
N PHE A 101 1.66 -8.40 9.18
CA PHE A 101 1.37 -9.84 9.31
C PHE A 101 2.62 -10.70 9.25
N VAL A 102 3.71 -10.24 8.63
CA VAL A 102 4.88 -11.08 8.38
C VAL A 102 5.84 -11.03 9.57
N ASP A 103 6.06 -12.19 10.19
CA ASP A 103 6.82 -12.31 11.44
C ASP A 103 8.27 -11.88 11.30
N LYS A 104 8.88 -12.16 10.14
CA LYS A 104 10.31 -11.91 9.91
C LYS A 104 10.69 -10.44 10.12
N TYR A 105 9.80 -9.48 9.85
CA TYR A 105 10.09 -8.04 10.00
C TYR A 105 10.14 -7.59 11.47
N PHE A 106 9.55 -8.35 12.38
CA PHE A 106 9.51 -8.04 13.81
C PHE A 106 10.46 -8.93 14.62
N LEU A 107 10.53 -10.22 14.26
CA LEU A 107 11.26 -11.22 15.05
C LEU A 107 12.70 -11.44 14.57
N LYS A 108 12.96 -11.27 13.26
CA LYS A 108 14.26 -11.58 12.63
C LYS A 108 14.56 -10.61 11.47
N PRO A 109 14.62 -9.29 11.70
CA PRO A 109 14.71 -8.31 10.61
C PRO A 109 16.08 -8.30 9.89
N LYS A 110 17.05 -9.10 10.36
CA LYS A 110 18.45 -9.10 9.91
C LYS A 110 19.05 -7.70 10.05
N ASP A 111 19.62 -7.15 8.98
CA ASP A 111 20.30 -5.85 8.96
C ASP A 111 19.36 -4.67 8.70
N HIS A 112 18.08 -4.94 8.42
CA HIS A 112 17.09 -3.88 8.17
C HIS A 112 16.44 -3.41 9.47
N LYS A 113 16.12 -2.13 9.55
CA LYS A 113 15.24 -1.56 10.57
C LYS A 113 13.85 -1.39 9.96
N TYR A 114 12.80 -1.68 10.71
CA TYR A 114 11.42 -1.46 10.27
C TYR A 114 10.73 -0.47 11.21
N ASP A 115 10.14 0.58 10.63
CA ASP A 115 9.33 1.56 11.33
C ASP A 115 7.98 0.95 11.74
N SER A 116 7.95 0.48 12.98
CA SER A 116 6.78 -0.13 13.60
C SER A 116 5.88 0.87 14.32
N ARG A 117 6.14 2.18 14.19
CA ARG A 117 5.21 3.21 14.68
C ARG A 117 3.84 2.99 14.05
N GLY A 118 2.79 3.19 14.85
CA GLY A 118 1.40 3.00 14.42
C GLY A 118 0.91 1.55 14.34
N VAL A 119 1.80 0.55 14.40
CA VAL A 119 1.41 -0.89 14.33
C VAL A 119 1.73 -1.69 15.58
N LEU A 120 2.22 -1.03 16.64
CA LEU A 120 2.43 -1.64 17.96
C LEU A 120 1.31 -1.25 18.94
N PRO A 121 0.89 -2.15 19.85
CA PRO A 121 1.27 -3.56 19.95
C PRO A 121 0.70 -4.39 18.79
N ARG A 122 1.56 -5.20 18.17
CA ARG A 122 1.31 -5.88 16.89
C ARG A 122 0.05 -6.74 16.90
N GLU A 123 -0.16 -7.53 17.94
CA GLU A 123 -1.33 -8.42 18.05
C GLU A 123 -2.64 -7.64 18.05
N LYS A 124 -2.69 -6.51 18.78
CA LYS A 124 -3.88 -5.64 18.81
C LYS A 124 -4.13 -4.99 17.45
N TYR A 125 -3.07 -4.54 16.78
CA TYR A 125 -3.17 -3.97 15.44
C TYR A 125 -3.73 -4.99 14.43
N LEU A 126 -3.14 -6.19 14.38
CA LEU A 126 -3.57 -7.26 13.48
C LEU A 126 -5.00 -7.73 13.76
N SER A 127 -5.36 -7.90 15.04
CA SER A 127 -6.72 -8.28 15.43
C SER A 127 -7.74 -7.23 14.99
N LYS A 128 -7.43 -5.94 15.19
CA LYS A 128 -8.30 -4.84 14.73
C LYS A 128 -8.41 -4.82 13.20
N LEU A 129 -7.30 -4.91 12.47
CA LEU A 129 -7.28 -4.88 11.02
C LEU A 129 -8.11 -6.01 10.42
N LEU A 130 -7.97 -7.24 10.93
CA LEU A 130 -8.77 -8.38 10.49
C LEU A 130 -10.26 -8.18 10.79
N LYS A 131 -10.60 -7.68 11.99
CA LYS A 131 -12.00 -7.42 12.37
C LYS A 131 -12.62 -6.33 11.48
N ASP A 132 -11.91 -5.24 11.24
CA ASP A 132 -12.38 -4.13 10.40
C ASP A 132 -12.59 -4.62 8.95
N LEU A 133 -11.66 -5.43 8.41
CA LEU A 133 -11.79 -6.04 7.09
C LEU A 133 -12.97 -7.02 7.01
N GLU A 134 -13.17 -7.87 8.02
CA GLU A 134 -14.28 -8.83 8.07
C GLU A 134 -15.63 -8.12 8.09
N ILE A 135 -15.77 -7.07 8.91
CA ILE A 135 -16.97 -6.23 8.96
C ILE A 135 -17.21 -5.57 7.59
N ALA A 136 -16.19 -4.93 7.02
CA ALA A 136 -16.31 -4.24 5.74
C ALA A 136 -16.73 -5.17 4.59
N LEU A 137 -16.12 -6.37 4.50
CA LEU A 137 -16.48 -7.35 3.49
C LEU A 137 -17.90 -7.90 3.64
N LYS A 138 -18.35 -8.06 4.90
CA LYS A 138 -19.70 -8.53 5.24
C LYS A 138 -20.77 -7.48 4.92
N ASP A 139 -20.50 -6.21 5.23
CA ASP A 139 -21.44 -5.11 5.03
C ASP A 139 -21.50 -4.65 3.56
N SER A 140 -20.45 -4.91 2.79
CA SER A 140 -20.36 -4.58 1.36
C SER A 140 -21.46 -5.24 0.51
N THR A 141 -22.19 -4.43 -0.25
CA THR A 141 -23.15 -4.89 -1.27
C THR A 141 -22.59 -4.87 -2.69
N ALA A 142 -21.32 -4.49 -2.86
CA ALA A 142 -20.68 -4.39 -4.17
C ALA A 142 -20.65 -5.73 -4.91
N LYS A 143 -20.83 -5.68 -6.23
CA LYS A 143 -20.79 -6.87 -7.09
C LYS A 143 -19.40 -7.50 -7.11
N TRP A 144 -18.37 -6.66 -7.10
CA TRP A 144 -16.98 -7.10 -7.04
C TRP A 144 -16.34 -6.60 -5.76
N LYS A 145 -15.67 -7.50 -5.04
CA LYS A 145 -14.93 -7.20 -3.80
C LYS A 145 -13.49 -7.62 -4.01
N ILE A 146 -12.57 -6.67 -3.96
CA ILE A 146 -11.16 -6.89 -4.31
C ILE A 146 -10.30 -6.48 -3.12
N VAL A 147 -9.58 -7.43 -2.53
CA VAL A 147 -8.64 -7.13 -1.44
C VAL A 147 -7.26 -6.84 -2.02
N VAL A 148 -6.65 -5.72 -1.61
CA VAL A 148 -5.38 -5.24 -2.13
C VAL A 148 -4.35 -5.17 -0.99
N GLY A 149 -3.24 -5.88 -1.15
CA GLY A 149 -2.09 -5.88 -0.23
C GLY A 149 -0.80 -6.14 -0.99
N HIS A 150 0.33 -6.07 -0.30
CA HIS A 150 1.66 -6.26 -0.93
C HIS A 150 2.11 -7.70 -0.91
N HIS A 151 1.92 -8.36 0.23
CA HIS A 151 2.33 -9.75 0.39
C HIS A 151 1.33 -10.67 -0.33
N PRO A 152 1.80 -11.57 -1.21
CA PRO A 152 0.92 -12.53 -1.87
C PRO A 152 0.46 -13.59 -0.86
N VAL A 153 -0.81 -13.99 -0.94
CA VAL A 153 -1.28 -15.18 -0.21
C VAL A 153 -0.61 -16.42 -0.79
N ARG A 154 -0.64 -16.56 -2.12
CA ARG A 154 0.02 -17.62 -2.87
C ARG A 154 0.90 -17.05 -3.98
N SER A 155 2.10 -17.56 -4.15
CA SER A 155 2.99 -17.15 -5.24
C SER A 155 4.02 -18.24 -5.57
N ILE A 156 4.27 -18.43 -6.87
CA ILE A 156 5.38 -19.23 -7.40
C ILE A 156 6.64 -18.37 -7.69
N GLY A 157 6.58 -17.07 -7.36
CA GLY A 157 7.70 -16.14 -7.52
C GLY A 157 8.78 -16.32 -6.44
N HIS A 158 9.81 -15.48 -6.50
CA HIS A 158 10.99 -15.56 -5.62
C HIS A 158 10.66 -15.61 -4.11
N HIS A 159 9.67 -14.83 -3.66
CA HIS A 159 9.29 -14.79 -2.24
C HIS A 159 8.40 -15.97 -1.81
N GLY A 160 7.74 -16.63 -2.76
CA GLY A 160 6.77 -17.68 -2.46
C GLY A 160 5.52 -17.18 -1.74
N ASP A 161 4.83 -18.13 -1.13
CA ASP A 161 3.67 -17.95 -0.28
C ASP A 161 3.98 -17.19 1.02
N THR A 162 3.09 -16.28 1.43
CA THR A 162 3.16 -15.64 2.76
C THR A 162 2.42 -16.51 3.77
N LYS A 163 3.18 -17.29 4.55
CA LYS A 163 2.64 -18.32 5.45
C LYS A 163 1.65 -17.77 6.48
N GLU A 164 1.89 -16.57 6.98
CA GLU A 164 1.04 -15.91 7.98
C GLU A 164 -0.33 -15.47 7.41
N LEU A 165 -0.46 -15.40 6.08
CA LEU A 165 -1.70 -15.08 5.38
C LEU A 165 -2.44 -16.32 4.87
N ILE A 166 -1.85 -17.51 5.02
CA ILE A 166 -2.48 -18.77 4.65
C ILE A 166 -3.13 -19.36 5.89
N ARG A 167 -4.44 -19.59 5.81
CA ARG A 167 -5.19 -20.43 6.75
C ARG A 167 -5.54 -21.75 6.10
#